data_AF-A0A7S8IN19-F1
#
_entry.id   AF-A0A7S8IN19-F1
#
_cell.length_a   1.000
_cell.length_b   1.000
_cell.length_c   1.000
_cell.angle_alpha   90.00
_cell.angle_beta   90.00
_cell.angle_gamma   90.00
#
_symmetry.space_group_name_H-M   'P 1'
#
loop_
_entity.id
_entity.type
_entity.pdbx_description
1 polymer ?
#
loop_
_entity_poly.entity_id
_entity_poly.type
_entity_poly.pdbx_seq_one_letter_code
_entity_poly.pdbx_strand_id
1 'polypeptide(L)'
;MDGKTRLRLGALVFAGAALGAAALAMTHTKGGSAGSPSRPPIALVPSALREGLRHCQGLGEAALLDTDCTRLWAAQRDHFLGFRRPPANPASGVAASSADGTR
;
A
#
# COMPACT_ATOMS: atom_id res chain seq x y z
N MET A 1 -10.76 -27.05 30.50
CA MET A 1 -11.17 -25.80 29.81
C MET A 1 -12.58 -25.46 30.23
N ASP A 2 -12.76 -24.37 30.97
CA ASP A 2 -14.07 -23.92 31.44
C ASP A 2 -15.04 -23.67 30.27
N GLY A 3 -16.20 -24.33 30.31
CA GLY A 3 -17.30 -24.10 29.37
C GLY A 3 -17.75 -22.62 29.37
N LYS A 4 -17.53 -21.92 30.49
CA LYS A 4 -17.80 -20.49 30.63
C LYS A 4 -16.88 -19.63 29.77
N THR A 5 -15.62 -20.01 29.60
CA THR A 5 -14.66 -19.30 28.74
C THR A 5 -15.01 -19.49 27.27
N ARG A 6 -15.46 -20.70 26.89
CA ARG A 6 -15.91 -21.00 25.52
C ARG A 6 -17.18 -20.23 25.15
N LEU A 7 -18.12 -20.11 26.08
CA LEU A 7 -19.36 -19.34 25.88
C LEU A 7 -19.07 -17.84 25.68
N ARG A 8 -18.16 -17.26 26.49
CA ARG A 8 -17.74 -15.87 26.34
C ARG A 8 -17.06 -15.62 25.00
N LEU A 9 -16.19 -16.54 24.57
CA LEU A 9 -15.51 -16.43 23.28
C LEU A 9 -16.50 -16.45 22.12
N GLY A 10 -17.47 -17.38 22.14
CA GLY A 10 -18.54 -17.44 21.13
C GLY A 10 -19.36 -16.15 21.06
N ALA A 11 -19.74 -15.59 22.22
CA ALA A 11 -20.50 -14.34 22.29
C ALA A 11 -19.72 -13.14 21.70
N LEU A 12 -18.42 -13.03 21.99
CA LEU A 12 -17.57 -11.96 21.44
C LEU A 12 -17.40 -12.07 19.91
N VAL A 13 -17.19 -13.29 19.39
CA VAL A 13 -17.07 -13.53 17.95
C VAL A 13 -18.37 -13.17 17.23
N PHE A 14 -19.52 -13.57 17.77
CA PHE A 14 -20.82 -13.25 17.20
C PHE A 14 -21.11 -11.74 17.22
N ALA A 15 -20.82 -11.07 18.33
CA ALA A 15 -20.97 -9.61 18.44
C ALA A 15 -20.08 -8.87 17.42
N GLY A 16 -18.82 -9.30 17.26
CA GLY A 16 -17.90 -8.73 16.25
C GLY A 16 -18.40 -8.94 14.82
N ALA A 17 -18.89 -10.13 14.50
CA ALA A 17 -19.44 -10.44 13.17
C ALA A 17 -20.70 -9.61 12.88
N ALA A 18 -21.61 -9.46 13.85
CA ALA A 18 -22.82 -8.66 13.71
C ALA A 18 -22.49 -7.17 13.47
N LEU A 19 -21.51 -6.62 14.20
CA LEU A 19 -21.04 -5.25 14.01
C LEU A 19 -20.38 -5.04 12.64
N GLY A 20 -19.54 -5.96 12.20
CA GLY A 20 -18.91 -5.91 10.88
C GLY A 20 -19.92 -5.97 9.73
N ALA A 21 -20.93 -6.83 9.84
CA ALA A 21 -22.01 -6.94 8.86
C ALA A 21 -22.86 -5.66 8.80
N ALA A 22 -23.16 -5.05 9.95
CA ALA A 22 -23.90 -3.79 10.01
C ALA A 22 -23.11 -2.64 9.37
N ALA A 23 -21.79 -2.57 9.59
CA ALA A 23 -20.94 -1.57 8.95
C ALA A 23 -20.93 -1.73 7.42
N LEU A 24 -20.81 -2.96 6.90
CA LEU A 24 -20.87 -3.24 5.46
C LEU A 24 -22.23 -2.88 4.85
N ALA A 25 -23.32 -3.22 5.54
CA ALA A 25 -24.68 -2.84 5.12
C ALA A 25 -24.86 -1.31 5.05
N MET A 26 -24.30 -0.58 6.01
CA MET A 26 -24.34 0.89 6.04
C MET A 26 -23.50 1.53 4.93
N THR A 27 -22.39 0.91 4.52
CA THR A 27 -21.59 1.39 3.38
C THR A 27 -22.26 1.13 2.03
N HIS A 28 -23.03 0.04 1.92
CA HIS A 28 -23.69 -0.35 0.68
C HIS A 28 -24.93 0.51 0.37
N THR A 29 -25.57 1.13 1.37
CA THR A 29 -26.78 1.96 1.15
C THR A 29 -26.47 3.38 0.64
N LYS A 30 -25.21 3.83 0.73
CA LYS A 30 -24.78 5.16 0.26
C LYS A 30 -24.09 5.13 -1.11
N GLY A 31 -23.83 3.95 -1.67
CA GLY A 31 -23.01 3.76 -2.87
C GLY A 31 -23.78 3.64 -4.18
N GLY A 32 -24.80 4.48 -4.40
CA GLY A 32 -25.24 4.75 -5.77
C GLY A 32 -24.11 5.46 -6.53
N SER A 33 -23.74 4.92 -7.69
CA SER A 33 -23.00 5.55 -8.80
C SER A 33 -22.52 7.00 -8.57
N ALA A 34 -21.21 7.21 -8.41
CA ALA A 34 -20.58 8.50 -8.71
C ALA A 34 -19.07 8.34 -8.92
N GLY A 35 -18.63 8.58 -10.17
CA GLY A 35 -17.34 9.20 -10.45
C GLY A 35 -16.13 8.27 -10.47
N SER A 36 -15.87 7.68 -11.64
CA SER A 36 -14.50 7.36 -12.04
C SER A 36 -13.63 8.62 -11.86
N PRO A 37 -12.60 8.62 -11.00
CA PRO A 37 -11.72 9.78 -10.91
C PRO A 37 -10.97 9.88 -12.24
N SER A 38 -11.21 10.98 -12.95
CA SER A 38 -10.48 11.40 -14.15
C SER A 38 -8.99 11.17 -13.90
N ARG A 39 -8.43 10.18 -14.59
CA ARG A 39 -7.03 9.77 -14.42
C ARG A 39 -6.16 10.90 -14.96
N PRO A 40 -5.40 11.62 -14.12
CA PRO A 40 -4.45 12.59 -14.63
C PRO A 40 -3.44 11.88 -15.55
N PRO A 41 -2.87 12.59 -16.53
CA PRO A 41 -1.98 12.01 -17.53
C PRO A 41 -0.89 11.20 -16.85
N ILE A 42 -0.66 10.00 -17.39
CA ILE A 42 0.30 9.02 -16.91
C ILE A 42 1.69 9.67 -16.97
N ALA A 43 2.13 10.26 -15.86
CA ALA A 43 3.56 10.37 -15.58
C ALA A 43 4.12 8.95 -15.71
N LEU A 44 5.29 8.73 -16.32
CA LEU A 44 5.88 7.39 -16.47
C LEU A 44 6.23 6.70 -15.13
N VAL A 45 5.97 7.35 -13.99
CA VAL A 45 6.38 6.94 -12.64
C VAL A 45 5.44 5.94 -11.94
N PRO A 46 4.08 6.03 -12.05
CA PRO A 46 3.18 5.09 -11.37
C PRO A 46 3.26 3.67 -11.93
N SER A 47 3.66 3.47 -13.19
CA SER A 47 3.81 2.12 -13.76
C SER A 47 5.01 1.39 -13.17
N ALA A 48 6.18 2.04 -13.10
CA ALA A 48 7.37 1.47 -12.48
C ALA A 48 7.17 1.16 -10.98
N LEU A 49 6.55 2.08 -10.24
CA LEU A 49 6.19 1.85 -8.83
C LEU A 49 5.25 0.65 -8.67
N ARG A 50 4.28 0.51 -9.57
CA ARG A 50 3.29 -0.58 -9.52
C ARG A 50 3.90 -1.93 -9.86
N GLU A 51 4.86 -1.96 -10.78
CA GLU A 51 5.60 -3.18 -11.11
C GLU A 51 6.48 -3.64 -9.93
N GLY A 52 7.23 -2.72 -9.33
CA GLY A 52 8.03 -3.03 -8.13
C GLY A 52 7.18 -3.52 -6.96
N LEU A 53 6.01 -2.90 -6.74
CA LEU A 53 5.06 -3.36 -5.72
C LEU A 53 4.51 -4.77 -6.02
N ARG A 54 4.24 -5.12 -7.28
CA ARG A 54 3.79 -6.47 -7.65
C ARG A 54 4.87 -7.51 -7.39
N HIS A 55 6.13 -7.18 -7.69
CA HIS A 55 7.26 -8.06 -7.37
C HIS A 55 7.36 -8.32 -5.86
N CYS A 56 7.32 -7.26 -5.04
CA CYS A 56 7.36 -7.38 -3.58
C CYS A 56 6.15 -8.13 -3.01
N GLN A 57 4.97 -8.02 -3.62
CA GLN A 57 3.81 -8.84 -3.25
C GLN A 57 4.04 -10.33 -3.54
N GLY A 58 4.70 -10.67 -4.65
CA GLY A 58 5.04 -12.05 -4.99
C GLY A 58 6.02 -12.70 -3.99
N LEU A 59 6.88 -11.90 -3.35
CA LEU A 59 7.80 -12.36 -2.30
C LEU A 59 7.12 -12.64 -0.95
N GLY A 60 5.95 -12.04 -0.68
CA GLY A 60 5.21 -12.26 0.56
C GLY A 60 5.97 -11.82 1.81
N GLU A 61 6.05 -12.69 2.82
CA GLU A 61 6.75 -12.38 4.08
C GLU A 61 8.24 -12.07 3.89
N ALA A 62 8.89 -12.65 2.87
CA ALA A 62 10.30 -12.38 2.59
C ALA A 62 10.55 -10.89 2.24
N ALA A 63 9.56 -10.20 1.68
CA ALA A 63 9.64 -8.77 1.37
C ALA A 63 9.71 -7.89 2.63
N LEU A 64 9.34 -8.39 3.81
CA LEU A 64 9.46 -7.65 5.07
C LEU A 64 10.91 -7.44 5.49
N LEU A 65 11.82 -8.32 5.06
CA LEU A 65 13.25 -8.26 5.34
C LEU A 65 14.04 -7.57 4.22
N ASP A 66 13.39 -7.32 3.08
CA ASP A 66 13.99 -6.70 1.92
C ASP A 66 13.91 -5.16 2.00
N THR A 67 15.08 -4.51 1.97
CA THR A 67 15.20 -3.05 2.10
C THR A 67 14.64 -2.30 0.90
N ASP A 68 14.63 -2.91 -0.29
CA ASP A 68 14.08 -2.28 -1.50
C ASP A 68 12.55 -2.36 -1.48
N CYS A 69 11.99 -3.50 -1.06
CA CYS A 69 10.54 -3.65 -0.91
C CYS A 69 9.93 -2.75 0.16
N THR A 70 10.58 -2.64 1.32
CA THR A 70 10.14 -1.73 2.38
C THR A 70 10.16 -0.26 1.94
N ARG A 71 11.15 0.16 1.14
CA ARG A 71 11.21 1.51 0.53
C ARG A 71 10.07 1.75 -0.47
N LEU A 72 9.75 0.78 -1.32
CA LEU A 72 8.66 0.90 -2.29
C LEU A 72 7.30 1.05 -1.61
N TRP A 73 7.04 0.33 -0.51
CA TRP A 73 5.81 0.50 0.28
C TRP A 73 5.72 1.87 0.95
N ALA A 74 6.83 2.38 1.50
CA ALA A 74 6.87 3.73 2.05
C ALA A 74 6.55 4.78 0.98
N ALA A 75 7.18 4.68 -0.20
CA ALA A 75 6.91 5.59 -1.32
C ALA A 75 5.46 5.53 -1.80
N GLN A 76 4.86 4.34 -1.84
CA GLN A 76 3.46 4.17 -2.20
C GLN A 76 2.51 4.77 -1.16
N ARG A 77 2.79 4.57 0.13
CA ARG A 77 2.01 5.17 1.21
C ARG A 77 2.09 6.69 1.14
N ASP A 78 3.28 7.25 0.96
CA ASP A 78 3.49 8.70 0.89
C ASP A 78 2.78 9.30 -0.34
N HIS A 79 2.71 8.56 -1.46
CA HIS A 79 1.92 8.94 -2.62
C HIS A 79 0.41 8.99 -2.31
N PHE A 80 -0.13 7.94 -1.68
CA PHE A 80 -1.54 7.90 -1.27
C PHE A 80 -1.90 9.00 -0.28
N LEU A 81 -0.99 9.31 0.64
CA LEU A 81 -1.16 10.36 1.63
C LEU A 81 -0.90 11.77 1.07
N GLY A 82 -0.51 11.88 -0.21
CA GLY A 82 -0.23 13.16 -0.85
C GLY A 82 1.08 13.82 -0.39
N PHE A 83 1.93 13.11 0.36
CA PHE A 83 3.27 13.55 0.77
C PHE A 83 4.28 13.48 -0.38
N ARG A 84 3.90 13.86 -1.60
CA ARG A 84 4.81 13.79 -2.75
C ARG A 84 6.03 14.69 -2.51
N ARG A 85 7.11 14.08 -2.02
CA ARG A 85 8.46 14.58 -2.21
C ARG A 85 8.69 14.63 -3.73
N PRO A 86 9.21 15.73 -4.29
CA PRO A 86 9.53 15.79 -5.71
C PRO A 86 10.41 14.59 -6.06
N PRO A 87 10.20 13.92 -7.21
CA PRO A 87 11.02 12.78 -7.58
C PRO A 87 12.48 13.24 -7.57
N ALA A 88 13.30 12.62 -6.72
CA ALA A 88 14.73 12.72 -6.84
C ALA A 88 15.06 12.21 -8.25
N ASN A 89 15.43 13.13 -9.12
CA ASN A 89 15.71 12.84 -10.51
C ASN A 89 16.79 11.74 -10.55
N PRO A 90 16.56 10.59 -11.19
CA PRO A 90 17.55 9.51 -11.28
C PRO A 90 18.85 9.97 -11.96
N ALA A 91 18.85 11.12 -12.63
CA ALA A 91 20.06 11.78 -13.15
C ALA A 91 21.06 12.23 -12.06
N SER A 92 20.66 12.28 -10.79
CA SER A 92 21.55 12.73 -9.70
C SER A 92 22.54 11.65 -9.26
N GLY A 93 22.31 10.39 -9.62
CA GLY A 93 23.21 9.26 -9.32
C GLY A 93 24.23 8.95 -10.41
N VAL A 94 24.09 9.52 -11.60
CA VAL A 94 25.02 9.30 -12.74
C VAL A 94 25.99 10.45 -12.97
N ALA A 95 25.77 11.64 -12.39
CA ALA A 95 26.67 12.77 -12.54
C ALA A 95 27.88 12.75 -11.58
N ALA A 96 27.83 11.99 -10.49
CA ALA A 96 28.91 11.94 -9.50
C ALA A 96 30.02 10.91 -9.83
N SER A 97 29.82 10.03 -10.81
CA SER A 97 30.79 8.99 -11.20
C SER A 97 31.71 9.36 -12.37
N SER A 98 31.53 10.55 -12.99
CA SER A 98 32.31 10.95 -14.17
C SER A 98 33.50 11.87 -13.85
N ALA A 99 33.76 12.14 -12.59
CA ALA A 99 34.93 12.93 -12.15
C ALA A 99 36.01 12.03 -11.55
N ASP A 100 36.34 10.93 -12.23
CA ASP A 100 37.59 10.22 -12.03
C ASP A 100 37.99 9.53 -13.35
N GLY A 101 39.08 10.01 -13.97
CA GLY A 101 39.71 9.31 -15.08
C GLY A 101 40.00 10.14 -16.34
N THR A 102 41.27 10.52 -16.44
CA THR A 102 42.09 10.62 -17.68
C THR A 102 42.23 11.96 -18.42
N ARG A 103 43.42 12.54 -18.18
CA ARG A 103 44.36 13.24 -19.09
C ARG A 103 44.46 14.76 -19.01
#